data_AF-A0A8H6WAU0-F1
#
_entry.id   AF-A0A8H6WAU0-F1
#
_cell.length_a   1.000
_cell.length_b   1.000
_cell.length_c   1.000
_cell.angle_alpha   90.00
_cell.angle_beta   90.00
_cell.angle_gamma   90.00
#
_symmetry.space_group_name_H-M   'P 1'
#
loop_
_entity.id
_entity.type
_entity.pdbx_description
1 polymer ?
#
loop_
_entity_poly.entity_id
_entity_poly.type
_entity_poly.pdbx_seq_one_letter_code
_entity_poly.pdbx_strand_id
1 'polypeptide(L)'
;MAVIPLVRIIILSTVTLFGLVALGLGAALTNATESILAVYFTYAALAIASGVLTLVSVPPMIALEFIRPGGPTSMIVVEILVLGFLSIMWLATGAETANVLQALDLLGGSVCDTAIDGDDTLKNICGETRGIAAFGFLNWLMLMGYVITLLVLSLQATQRKHTGVWTSSVANAPFGEATAPAEKPSSVPHSYNPYPGPGAQAQEYQHTGGTVQAGTVHV
;
A
#
# COMPACT_ATOMS: atom_id res chain seq x y z
N MET A 1 8.37 5.55 -18.93
CA MET A 1 8.32 6.38 -17.71
C MET A 1 7.91 5.52 -16.53
N ALA A 2 8.87 4.91 -15.81
CA ALA A 2 8.63 3.91 -14.77
C ALA A 2 9.01 4.38 -13.35
N VAL A 3 9.15 5.70 -13.15
CA VAL A 3 9.69 6.25 -11.89
C VAL A 3 8.67 6.16 -10.74
N ILE A 4 7.40 6.43 -11.02
CA ILE A 4 6.32 6.39 -10.02
C ILE A 4 6.17 4.99 -9.37
N PRO A 5 6.01 3.88 -10.14
CA PRO A 5 5.90 2.55 -9.53
C PRO A 5 7.18 2.13 -8.79
N LEU A 6 8.36 2.56 -9.25
CA LEU A 6 9.61 2.30 -8.56
C LEU A 6 9.68 3.00 -7.19
N VAL A 7 9.32 4.29 -7.13
CA VAL A 7 9.25 5.04 -5.86
C VAL A 7 8.25 4.40 -4.89
N ARG A 8 7.08 3.98 -5.40
CA ARG A 8 6.07 3.26 -4.62
C ARG A 8 6.64 2.00 -3.98
N ILE A 9 7.30 1.14 -4.76
CA ILE A 9 7.89 -0.12 -4.25
C ILE A 9 8.95 0.18 -3.17
N ILE A 10 9.81 1.19 -3.38
CA ILE A 10 10.85 1.55 -2.40
C ILE A 10 10.23 2.03 -1.09
N ILE A 11 9.24 2.92 -1.13
CA ILE A 11 8.60 3.44 0.07
C ILE A 11 7.86 2.33 0.82
N LEU A 12 7.03 1.55 0.12
CA LEU A 12 6.22 0.49 0.75
C LEU A 12 7.09 -0.64 1.33
N SER A 13 8.18 -1.00 0.66
CA SER A 13 9.14 -2.00 1.19
C SER A 13 9.88 -1.47 2.43
N THR A 14 10.31 -0.21 2.41
CA THR A 14 10.97 0.44 3.57
C THR A 14 10.03 0.51 4.77
N VAL A 15 8.77 0.94 4.55
CA VAL A 15 7.75 0.98 5.62
C VAL A 15 7.46 -0.42 6.17
N THR A 16 7.42 -1.44 5.31
CA THR A 16 7.23 -2.83 5.75
C THR A 16 8.39 -3.29 6.64
N LEU A 17 9.63 -2.99 6.24
CA LEU A 17 10.82 -3.33 7.02
C LEU A 17 10.82 -2.63 8.38
N PHE A 18 10.56 -1.32 8.41
CA PHE A 18 10.51 -0.55 9.65
C PHE A 18 9.32 -0.97 10.53
N GLY A 19 8.19 -1.32 9.93
CA GLY A 19 7.05 -1.91 10.65
C GLY A 19 7.38 -3.24 11.31
N LEU A 20 8.16 -4.10 10.63
CA LEU A 20 8.64 -5.38 11.19
C LEU A 20 9.60 -5.15 12.38
N VAL A 21 10.51 -4.18 12.26
CA VAL A 21 11.43 -3.81 13.35
C VAL A 21 10.65 -3.29 14.56
N ALA A 22 9.72 -2.36 14.35
CA ALA A 22 8.88 -1.81 15.42
C ALA A 22 7.98 -2.87 16.07
N LEU A 23 7.47 -3.84 15.31
CA LEU A 23 6.74 -5.00 15.84
C LEU A 23 7.64 -5.83 16.76
N GLY A 24 8.87 -6.13 16.32
CA GLY A 24 9.85 -6.88 17.11
C GLY A 24 10.20 -6.17 18.42
N LEU A 25 10.44 -4.86 18.36
CA LEU A 25 10.70 -4.03 19.56
C LEU A 25 9.49 -4.00 20.50
N GLY A 26 8.28 -3.85 19.97
CA GLY A 26 7.05 -3.88 20.77
C GLY A 26 6.84 -5.23 21.46
N ALA A 27 7.12 -6.34 20.77
CA ALA A 27 7.03 -7.69 21.33
C ALA A 27 8.10 -7.94 22.39
N ALA A 28 9.34 -7.50 22.17
CA ALA A 28 10.43 -7.61 23.13
C ALA A 28 10.12 -6.85 24.43
N LEU A 29 9.65 -5.60 24.32
CA LEU A 29 9.23 -4.80 25.47
C LEU A 29 8.09 -5.46 26.23
N THR A 30 7.06 -5.95 25.53
CA THR A 30 5.90 -6.58 26.17
C THR A 30 6.31 -7.81 26.97
N ASN A 31 7.18 -8.66 26.39
CA ASN A 31 7.71 -9.85 27.06
C ASN A 31 8.57 -9.49 28.30
N ALA A 32 9.40 -8.45 28.19
CA ALA A 32 10.20 -7.97 29.31
C ALA A 32 9.31 -7.43 30.45
N THR A 33 8.29 -6.63 30.14
CA THR A 33 7.43 -5.98 31.15
C THR A 33 6.49 -6.95 31.84
N GLU A 34 5.97 -7.94 31.11
CA GLU A 34 5.11 -8.97 31.67
C GLU A 34 5.87 -9.79 32.72
N SER A 35 7.15 -10.10 32.47
CA SER A 35 7.97 -10.88 33.39
C SER A 35 8.32 -10.17 34.70
N ILE A 36 8.34 -8.82 34.71
CA ILE A 36 8.79 -8.02 35.87
C ILE A 36 7.61 -7.42 36.64
N LEU A 37 6.63 -6.84 35.92
CA LEU A 37 5.60 -5.98 36.51
C LEU A 37 4.18 -6.52 36.36
N ALA A 38 3.97 -7.60 35.58
CA ALA A 38 2.64 -8.11 35.21
C ALA A 38 1.71 -7.05 34.59
N VAL A 39 2.29 -6.03 33.95
CA VAL A 39 1.60 -4.93 33.26
C VAL A 39 2.18 -4.79 31.84
N TYR A 40 1.36 -4.41 30.87
CA TYR A 40 1.77 -4.11 29.51
C TYR A 40 1.70 -2.60 29.24
N PHE A 41 2.60 -2.10 28.39
CA PHE A 41 2.55 -0.71 27.94
C PHE A 41 1.61 -0.54 26.75
N THR A 42 0.71 0.45 26.81
CA THR A 42 -0.25 0.75 25.74
C THR A 42 0.45 1.05 24.40
N TYR A 43 1.58 1.78 24.44
CA TYR A 43 2.34 2.11 23.23
C TYR A 43 2.97 0.87 22.57
N ALA A 44 3.39 -0.14 23.36
CA ALA A 44 3.94 -1.38 22.83
C ALA A 44 2.86 -2.20 22.13
N ALA A 45 1.65 -2.28 22.72
CA ALA A 45 0.50 -2.89 22.08
C ALA A 45 0.11 -2.18 20.77
N LEU A 46 0.12 -0.84 20.74
CA LEU A 46 -0.12 -0.05 19.53
C LEU A 46 0.94 -0.29 18.45
N ALA A 47 2.22 -0.43 18.83
CA ALA A 47 3.31 -0.74 17.90
C ALA A 47 3.15 -2.14 17.28
N ILE A 48 2.80 -3.14 18.08
CA ILE A 48 2.50 -4.49 17.60
C ILE A 48 1.31 -4.46 16.64
N ALA A 49 0.20 -3.83 17.04
CA ALA A 49 -1.00 -3.73 16.20
C ALA A 49 -0.71 -3.04 14.86
N SER A 50 0.01 -1.91 14.88
CA SER A 50 0.39 -1.17 13.67
C SER A 50 1.35 -1.96 12.79
N GLY A 51 2.32 -2.68 13.39
CA GLY A 51 3.24 -3.56 12.68
C GLY A 51 2.54 -4.74 12.00
N VAL A 52 1.63 -5.42 12.70
CA VAL A 52 0.85 -6.53 12.14
C VAL A 52 -0.06 -6.03 11.02
N LEU A 53 -0.75 -4.91 11.24
CA LEU A 53 -1.60 -4.31 10.21
C LEU A 53 -0.79 -3.91 8.98
N THR A 54 0.44 -3.41 9.16
CA THR A 54 1.37 -3.11 8.06
C THR A 54 1.75 -4.38 7.29
N LEU A 55 2.11 -5.47 7.98
CA LEU A 55 2.46 -6.75 7.36
C LEU A 55 1.29 -7.43 6.65
N VAL A 56 0.06 -7.21 7.11
CA VAL A 56 -1.14 -7.79 6.49
C VAL A 56 -1.65 -6.92 5.33
N SER A 57 -1.46 -5.60 5.37
CA SER A 57 -1.97 -4.69 4.35
C SER A 57 -0.98 -4.44 3.21
N VAL A 58 0.28 -4.12 3.52
CA VAL A 58 1.25 -3.61 2.54
C VAL A 58 1.85 -4.73 1.66
N PRO A 59 2.37 -5.85 2.18
CA PRO A 59 2.90 -6.93 1.34
C PRO A 59 1.89 -7.50 0.35
N PRO A 60 0.60 -7.73 0.70
CA PRO A 60 -0.39 -8.15 -0.29
C PRO A 60 -0.64 -7.10 -1.38
N MET A 61 -0.60 -5.80 -1.06
CA MET A 61 -0.69 -4.75 -2.08
C MET A 61 0.46 -4.82 -3.09
N ILE A 62 1.69 -5.08 -2.61
CA ILE A 62 2.87 -5.27 -3.46
C ILE A 62 2.74 -6.57 -4.28
N ALA A 63 2.37 -7.69 -3.64
CA ALA A 63 2.27 -8.99 -4.29
C ALA A 63 1.20 -9.00 -5.39
N LEU A 64 0.04 -8.37 -5.15
CA LEU A 64 -1.05 -8.32 -6.12
C LEU A 64 -0.72 -7.47 -7.35
N GLU A 65 0.17 -6.48 -7.22
CA GLU A 65 0.67 -5.71 -8.37
C GLU A 65 1.47 -6.59 -9.32
N PHE A 66 2.29 -7.51 -8.79
CA PHE A 66 3.05 -8.46 -9.61
C PHE A 66 2.18 -9.55 -10.25
N ILE A 67 1.15 -10.03 -9.54
CA ILE A 67 0.30 -11.13 -10.02
C ILE A 67 -0.72 -10.65 -11.06
N ARG A 68 -1.37 -9.50 -10.81
CA ARG A 68 -2.44 -9.00 -11.67
C ARG A 68 -2.39 -7.48 -11.78
N PRO A 69 -1.59 -6.96 -12.74
CA PRO A 69 -1.60 -5.54 -13.07
C PRO A 69 -3.03 -5.08 -13.40
N GLY A 70 -3.53 -4.06 -12.69
CA GLY A 70 -4.90 -3.56 -12.87
C GLY A 70 -6.00 -4.23 -12.03
N GLY A 71 -5.66 -5.02 -11.01
CA GLY A 71 -6.63 -5.50 -10.01
C GLY A 71 -7.24 -4.37 -9.14
N PRO A 72 -8.37 -4.63 -8.45
CA PRO A 72 -9.06 -3.63 -7.61
C PRO A 72 -8.22 -3.14 -6.43
N THR A 73 -7.25 -3.94 -5.97
CA THR A 73 -6.27 -3.53 -4.95
C THR A 73 -5.26 -2.49 -5.45
N SER A 74 -5.22 -2.25 -6.75
CA SER A 74 -4.41 -1.20 -7.37
C SER A 74 -5.17 0.12 -7.54
N MET A 75 -6.45 0.21 -7.14
CA MET A 75 -7.19 1.46 -7.23
C MET A 75 -6.60 2.51 -6.28
N ILE A 76 -6.32 3.70 -6.82
CA ILE A 76 -5.77 4.84 -6.07
C ILE A 76 -6.59 5.15 -4.81
N VAL A 77 -7.92 5.06 -4.87
CA VAL A 77 -8.79 5.30 -3.70
C VAL A 77 -8.52 4.30 -2.58
N VAL A 78 -8.45 3.01 -2.89
CA VAL A 78 -8.23 1.96 -1.89
C VAL A 78 -6.85 2.13 -1.25
N GLU A 79 -5.85 2.43 -2.06
CA GLU A 79 -4.49 2.69 -1.59
C GLU A 79 -4.41 3.92 -0.66
N ILE A 80 -5.04 5.03 -1.04
CA ILE A 80 -5.10 6.24 -0.19
C ILE A 80 -5.79 5.96 1.14
N LEU A 81 -6.91 5.21 1.14
CA LEU A 81 -7.66 4.90 2.36
C LEU A 81 -6.85 4.01 3.31
N VAL A 82 -6.26 2.93 2.78
CA VAL A 82 -5.49 1.99 3.61
C VAL A 82 -4.20 2.63 4.12
N LEU A 83 -3.41 3.28 3.26
CA LEU A 83 -2.17 3.92 3.67
C LEU A 83 -2.41 5.16 4.53
N GLY A 84 -3.51 5.89 4.30
CA GLY A 84 -3.93 7.00 5.14
C GLY A 84 -4.30 6.53 6.55
N PHE A 85 -5.06 5.45 6.67
CA PHE A 85 -5.37 4.85 7.98
C PHE A 85 -4.09 4.36 8.69
N LEU A 86 -3.23 3.65 7.96
CA LEU A 86 -1.95 3.14 8.48
C LEU A 86 -1.03 4.27 8.95
N SER A 87 -1.01 5.38 8.22
CA SER A 87 -0.28 6.60 8.58
C SER A 87 -0.72 7.15 9.94
N ILE A 88 -2.04 7.28 10.18
CA ILE A 88 -2.56 7.79 11.45
C ILE A 88 -2.27 6.83 12.61
N MET A 89 -2.31 5.51 12.38
CA MET A 89 -1.91 4.52 13.38
C MET A 89 -0.45 4.69 13.79
N TRP A 90 0.47 4.84 12.83
CA TRP A 90 1.88 5.08 13.13
C TRP A 90 2.13 6.42 13.83
N LEU A 91 1.36 7.47 13.50
CA LEU A 91 1.40 8.74 14.23
C LEU A 91 0.98 8.55 15.69
N ALA A 92 -0.11 7.82 15.93
CA ALA A 92 -0.59 7.53 17.28
C ALA A 92 0.44 6.73 18.09
N THR A 93 1.06 5.71 17.48
CA THR A 93 2.14 4.94 18.11
C THR A 93 3.33 5.84 18.47
N GLY A 94 3.81 6.67 17.54
CA GLY A 94 4.93 7.58 17.78
C GLY A 94 4.62 8.63 18.85
N ALA A 95 3.44 9.24 18.79
CA ALA A 95 3.00 10.27 19.72
C ALA A 95 2.84 9.72 21.15
N GLU A 96 2.20 8.56 21.32
CA GLU A 96 2.03 7.95 22.64
C GLU A 96 3.38 7.54 23.24
N THR A 97 4.28 7.00 22.42
CA THR A 97 5.62 6.62 22.86
C THR A 97 6.43 7.86 23.28
N ALA A 98 6.32 8.96 22.53
CA ALA A 98 6.97 10.23 22.88
C ALA A 98 6.42 10.84 24.17
N ASN A 99 5.10 10.74 24.41
CA ASN A 99 4.47 11.20 25.64
C ASN A 99 5.02 10.44 26.87
N VAL A 100 5.17 9.13 26.77
CA VAL A 100 5.77 8.31 27.83
C VAL A 100 7.25 8.67 28.05
N LEU A 101 8.02 8.88 26.99
CA LEU A 101 9.40 9.35 27.10
C LEU A 101 9.51 10.68 27.84
N GLN A 102 8.62 11.63 27.52
CA GLN A 102 8.60 12.94 28.18
C GLN A 102 8.21 12.82 29.66
N ALA A 103 7.24 11.96 29.99
CA ALA A 103 6.86 11.69 31.37
C ALA A 103 8.03 11.09 32.19
N LEU A 104 8.79 10.17 31.60
CA LEU A 104 9.99 9.58 32.20
C LEU A 104 11.09 10.63 32.45
N ASP A 105 11.25 11.58 31.54
CA ASP A 105 12.27 12.63 31.68
C ASP A 105 11.94 13.62 32.80
N LEU A 106 10.66 13.99 32.93
CA LEU A 106 10.17 14.90 33.97
C LEU A 106 10.26 14.33 35.40
N LEU A 107 10.18 13.00 35.56
CA LEU A 107 10.17 12.34 36.87
C LEU A 107 11.55 12.22 37.54
N GLY A 108 12.65 12.56 36.86
CA GLY A 108 13.98 12.36 37.47
C GLY A 108 15.19 12.87 36.71
N GLY A 109 15.04 13.68 35.67
CA GLY A 109 16.19 14.25 34.94
C GLY A 109 16.97 13.17 34.20
N SER A 110 16.49 12.82 33.00
CA SER A 110 17.13 11.85 32.12
C SER A 110 17.35 10.47 32.75
N VAL A 111 16.34 9.83 33.34
CA VAL A 111 16.44 8.43 33.81
C VAL A 111 17.05 7.50 32.73
N CYS A 112 16.85 7.83 31.45
CA CYS A 112 17.47 7.16 30.33
C CYS A 112 18.94 7.53 30.02
N ASP A 113 19.46 8.69 30.46
CA ASP A 113 20.87 9.09 30.27
C ASP A 113 21.70 9.00 31.57
N THR A 114 21.09 9.24 32.73
CA THR A 114 21.72 9.18 34.07
C THR A 114 21.59 7.81 34.72
N ALA A 115 21.04 6.78 34.04
CA ALA A 115 20.99 5.41 34.54
C ALA A 115 22.37 4.98 35.06
N ILE A 116 22.51 5.13 36.38
CA ILE A 116 23.73 5.05 37.17
C ILE A 116 24.26 3.63 37.04
N ASP A 117 25.31 3.44 36.23
CA ASP A 117 26.30 2.33 36.15
C ASP A 117 25.94 0.89 36.60
N GLY A 118 24.67 0.51 36.75
CA GLY A 118 24.32 -0.73 37.44
C GLY A 118 23.04 -1.45 37.00
N ASP A 119 22.18 -0.86 36.16
CA ASP A 119 21.01 -1.58 35.63
C ASP A 119 20.91 -1.48 34.10
N ASP A 120 21.46 -2.49 33.44
CA ASP A 120 21.43 -2.64 31.98
C ASP A 120 20.00 -2.80 31.44
N THR A 121 19.06 -3.26 32.28
CA THR A 121 17.66 -3.48 31.89
C THR A 121 16.97 -2.17 31.54
N LEU A 122 17.17 -1.15 32.38
CA LEU A 122 16.52 0.15 32.20
C LEU A 122 17.06 0.88 30.97
N LYS A 123 18.37 0.78 30.74
CA LYS A 123 19.03 1.31 29.53
C LYS A 123 18.47 0.67 28.26
N ASN A 124 18.27 -0.64 28.27
CA ASN A 124 17.67 -1.36 27.14
C ASN A 124 16.23 -0.91 26.88
N ILE A 125 15.38 -0.83 27.91
CA ILE A 125 13.98 -0.40 27.77
C ILE A 125 13.90 1.03 27.19
N CYS A 126 14.71 1.96 27.71
CA CYS A 126 14.77 3.32 27.18
C CYS A 126 15.23 3.36 25.72
N GLY A 127 16.24 2.57 25.37
CA GLY A 127 16.75 2.46 24.00
C GLY A 127 15.69 1.91 23.03
N GLU A 128 15.01 0.83 23.41
CA GLU A 128 13.93 0.22 22.62
C GLU A 128 12.75 1.17 22.45
N THR A 129 12.37 1.89 23.52
CA THR A 129 11.24 2.84 23.49
C THR A 129 11.55 4.07 22.62
N ARG A 130 12.77 4.63 22.70
CA ARG A 130 13.27 5.65 21.75
C ARG A 130 13.23 5.14 20.30
N GLY A 131 13.58 3.87 20.10
CA GLY A 131 13.49 3.18 18.81
C GLY A 131 12.07 3.16 18.26
N ILE A 132 11.08 2.70 19.04
CA ILE A 132 9.67 2.63 18.62
C ILE A 132 9.13 4.03 18.26
N ALA A 133 9.44 5.06 19.06
CA ALA A 133 9.03 6.43 18.74
C ALA A 133 9.60 6.88 17.38
N ALA A 134 10.89 6.66 17.15
CA ALA A 134 11.56 7.04 15.91
C ALA A 134 10.97 6.30 14.69
N PHE A 135 10.81 4.98 14.76
CA PHE A 135 10.21 4.20 13.67
C PHE A 135 8.75 4.56 13.44
N GLY A 136 7.99 4.90 14.49
CA GLY A 136 6.62 5.37 14.37
C GLY A 136 6.52 6.67 13.57
N PHE A 137 7.31 7.69 13.91
CA PHE A 137 7.33 8.95 13.16
C PHE A 137 7.89 8.81 11.75
N LEU A 138 8.92 7.97 11.54
CA LEU A 138 9.46 7.72 10.20
C LEU A 138 8.42 7.05 9.29
N ASN A 139 7.73 6.01 9.77
CA ASN A 139 6.66 5.35 9.02
C ASN A 139 5.52 6.32 8.72
N TRP A 140 5.10 7.11 9.71
CA TRP A 140 4.08 8.14 9.51
C TRP A 140 4.49 9.14 8.42
N LEU A 141 5.70 9.71 8.48
CA LEU A 141 6.16 10.69 7.49
C LEU A 141 6.24 10.10 6.08
N MET A 142 6.74 8.86 5.94
CA MET A 142 6.83 8.19 4.64
C MET A 142 5.44 7.92 4.05
N LEU A 143 4.53 7.36 4.85
CA LEU A 143 3.17 7.05 4.42
C LEU A 143 2.36 8.32 4.13
N MET A 144 2.42 9.32 5.02
CA MET A 144 1.71 10.57 4.83
C MET A 144 2.23 11.35 3.61
N GLY A 145 3.55 11.42 3.45
CA GLY A 145 4.17 12.03 2.27
C GLY A 145 3.69 11.35 0.99
N TYR A 146 3.68 10.03 0.96
CA TYR A 146 3.19 9.26 -0.18
C TYR A 146 1.69 9.51 -0.45
N VAL A 147 0.84 9.44 0.57
CA VAL A 147 -0.61 9.70 0.46
C VAL A 147 -0.88 11.11 -0.08
N ILE A 148 -0.18 12.13 0.44
CA ILE A 148 -0.30 13.51 -0.04
C ILE A 148 0.12 13.60 -1.51
N THR A 149 1.23 12.97 -1.90
CA THR A 149 1.68 13.00 -3.32
C THR A 149 0.66 12.35 -4.24
N LEU A 150 0.11 11.17 -3.89
CA LEU A 150 -0.94 10.53 -4.67
C LEU A 150 -2.20 11.38 -4.76
N LEU A 151 -2.61 12.01 -3.65
CA LEU A 151 -3.77 12.88 -3.63
C LEU A 151 -3.58 14.11 -4.52
N VAL A 152 -2.42 14.76 -4.46
CA VAL A 152 -2.12 15.92 -5.32
C VAL A 152 -2.11 15.52 -6.79
N LEU A 153 -1.48 14.40 -7.13
CA LEU A 153 -1.43 13.90 -8.52
C LEU A 153 -2.81 13.51 -9.04
N SER A 154 -3.64 12.87 -8.21
CA SER A 154 -5.01 12.48 -8.61
C SER A 154 -5.91 13.70 -8.81
N LEU A 155 -5.78 14.73 -7.98
CA LEU A 155 -6.47 16.00 -8.13
C LEU A 155 -6.05 16.74 -9.41
N GLN A 156 -4.74 16.83 -9.67
CA GLN A 156 -4.22 17.45 -10.90
C GLN A 156 -4.70 16.73 -12.16
N ALA A 157 -4.69 15.40 -12.17
CA ALA A 157 -5.19 14.62 -13.30
C ALA A 157 -6.71 14.80 -13.51
N THR A 158 -7.48 14.91 -12.42
CA THR A 158 -8.93 15.20 -12.49
C THR A 158 -9.19 16.59 -13.08
N GLN A 159 -8.40 17.60 -12.68
CA GLN A 159 -8.51 18.97 -13.23
C GLN A 159 -8.23 19.04 -14.74
N ARG A 160 -7.40 18.14 -15.27
CA ARG A 160 -7.12 18.01 -16.71
C ARG A 160 -8.21 17.29 -17.52
N LYS A 161 -9.38 17.05 -16.91
CA LYS A 161 -10.55 16.34 -17.51
C LYS A 161 -10.30 14.86 -17.83
N HIS A 162 -9.33 14.21 -17.19
CA HIS A 162 -9.24 12.75 -17.25
C HIS A 162 -10.33 12.14 -16.35
N THR A 163 -11.23 11.37 -16.95
CA THR A 163 -12.27 10.62 -16.23
C THR A 163 -11.72 9.29 -15.74
N GLY A 164 -12.09 8.85 -14.53
CA GLY A 164 -11.71 7.52 -14.03
C GLY A 164 -10.34 7.42 -13.34
N VAL A 165 -9.69 8.55 -13.03
CA VAL A 165 -8.39 8.58 -12.32
C VAL A 165 -8.47 7.83 -10.98
N TRP A 166 -9.56 8.01 -10.23
CA TRP A 166 -9.75 7.39 -8.92
C TRP A 166 -9.84 5.85 -8.94
N THR A 167 -10.34 5.29 -10.05
CA THR A 167 -10.46 3.84 -10.26
C THR A 167 -9.29 3.27 -11.06
N SER A 168 -8.42 4.12 -11.59
CA SER A 168 -7.22 3.71 -12.31
C SER A 168 -6.12 3.24 -11.36
N SER A 169 -5.29 2.33 -11.86
CA SER A 169 -4.05 1.93 -11.20
C SER A 169 -3.02 3.07 -11.27
N VAL A 170 -2.24 3.26 -10.20
CA VAL A 170 -1.10 4.20 -10.17
C VAL A 170 -0.15 3.98 -11.35
N ALA A 171 0.06 2.72 -11.77
CA ALA A 171 0.93 2.36 -12.88
C ALA A 171 0.39 2.81 -14.25
N ASN A 172 -0.94 2.91 -14.39
CA ASN A 172 -1.63 3.24 -15.64
C ASN A 172 -2.22 4.65 -15.65
N ALA A 173 -2.01 5.42 -14.58
CA ALA A 173 -2.58 6.75 -14.46
C ALA A 173 -1.83 7.76 -15.35
N PRO A 174 -2.52 8.69 -16.02
CA PRO A 174 -1.94 9.64 -16.96
C PRO A 174 -1.24 10.81 -16.24
N PHE A 175 -0.34 10.54 -15.29
CA PHE A 175 0.28 11.56 -14.43
C PHE A 175 1.31 12.47 -15.13
N GLY A 176 1.55 12.30 -16.43
CA GLY A 176 2.52 13.11 -17.18
C GLY A 176 2.21 13.25 -18.67
N GLU A 177 1.12 12.67 -19.17
CA GLU A 177 0.75 12.83 -20.56
C GLU A 177 0.09 14.20 -20.71
N ALA A 178 0.71 15.07 -21.54
CA ALA A 178 0.01 16.24 -22.04
C ALA A 178 -1.25 15.72 -22.74
N THR A 179 -2.40 16.28 -22.41
CA THR A 179 -3.70 15.92 -22.99
C THR A 179 -3.54 15.82 -24.50
N ALA A 180 -3.42 14.58 -25.02
CA ALA A 180 -3.69 14.36 -26.42
C ALA A 180 -5.14 14.83 -26.61
N PRO A 181 -5.40 15.74 -27.57
CA PRO A 181 -6.74 16.27 -27.77
C PRO A 181 -7.69 15.08 -27.87
N ALA A 182 -8.69 15.05 -26.99
CA ALA A 182 -9.61 13.95 -26.79
C ALA A 182 -9.86 13.26 -28.12
N GLU A 183 -9.24 12.10 -28.31
CA GLU A 183 -9.49 11.30 -29.50
C GLU A 183 -10.98 11.03 -29.42
N LYS A 184 -11.73 11.61 -30.37
CA LYS A 184 -13.18 11.47 -30.44
C LYS A 184 -13.48 10.01 -30.16
N PRO A 185 -14.44 9.68 -29.28
CA PRO A 185 -14.75 8.29 -28.97
C PRO A 185 -14.80 7.57 -30.29
N SER A 186 -13.82 6.68 -30.52
CA SER A 186 -13.85 5.81 -31.68
C SER A 186 -15.16 5.10 -31.48
N SER A 187 -16.13 5.47 -32.31
CA SER A 187 -17.38 4.76 -32.43
C SER A 187 -16.96 3.40 -32.99
N VAL A 188 -16.43 2.54 -32.12
CA VAL A 188 -16.48 1.11 -32.33
C VAL A 188 -17.95 0.89 -32.62
N PRO A 189 -18.30 0.54 -33.87
CA PRO A 189 -19.69 0.29 -34.18
C PRO A 189 -20.11 -0.76 -33.18
N HIS A 190 -21.07 -0.43 -32.31
CA HIS A 190 -21.84 -1.46 -31.65
C HIS A 190 -22.51 -2.20 -32.80
N SER A 191 -21.82 -3.23 -33.29
CA SER A 191 -22.45 -4.39 -33.90
C SER A 191 -23.39 -4.88 -32.80
N TYR A 192 -24.63 -4.38 -32.85
CA TYR A 192 -25.76 -5.07 -32.28
C TYR A 192 -25.69 -6.45 -32.89
N ASN A 193 -25.19 -7.42 -32.12
CA ASN A 193 -25.48 -8.80 -32.39
C ASN A 193 -26.86 -9.00 -31.80
N PRO A 194 -27.96 -8.94 -32.59
CA PRO A 194 -29.28 -9.17 -32.06
C PRO A 194 -29.29 -10.55 -31.43
N TYR A 195 -29.59 -10.60 -30.14
CA TYR A 195 -29.83 -11.84 -29.43
C TYR A 195 -30.91 -12.62 -30.21
N PRO A 196 -30.64 -13.86 -30.66
CA PRO A 196 -31.67 -14.65 -31.31
C PRO A 196 -32.74 -14.95 -30.27
N GLY A 197 -33.96 -14.47 -30.54
CA GLY A 197 -35.13 -14.76 -29.72
C GLY A 197 -35.36 -16.27 -29.60
N PRO A 198 -35.87 -16.76 -28.46
CA PRO A 198 -36.16 -18.17 -28.27
C PRO A 198 -37.40 -18.54 -29.08
N GLY A 199 -37.22 -18.98 -30.33
CA GLY A 199 -38.31 -19.52 -31.14
C GLY A 199 -38.11 -19.44 -32.66
N ALA A 200 -37.23 -20.29 -33.19
CA ALA A 200 -37.28 -20.81 -34.57
C ALA A 200 -36.19 -21.90 -34.68
N GLN A 201 -36.47 -23.13 -34.26
CA GLN A 201 -36.85 -24.23 -35.16
C GLN A 201 -35.96 -24.35 -36.40
N ALA A 202 -35.03 -25.32 -36.29
CA ALA A 202 -34.52 -26.23 -37.32
C ALA A 202 -34.45 -25.73 -38.77
N GLN A 203 -33.22 -25.51 -39.27
CA GLN A 203 -32.91 -25.74 -40.67
C GLN A 203 -31.50 -26.34 -40.84
N GLU A 204 -31.54 -27.64 -41.13
CA GLU A 204 -30.78 -28.34 -42.16
C GLU A 204 -29.24 -28.22 -42.18
N TYR A 205 -28.61 -29.28 -41.67
CA TYR A 205 -27.26 -29.68 -42.05
C TYR A 205 -27.25 -30.06 -43.54
N GLN A 206 -26.79 -29.16 -44.41
CA GLN A 206 -26.41 -29.51 -45.77
C GLN A 206 -24.89 -29.71 -45.90
N HIS A 207 -24.57 -30.97 -46.10
CA HIS A 207 -23.28 -31.54 -46.48
C HIS A 207 -22.98 -31.17 -47.95
N THR A 208 -21.90 -30.46 -48.23
CA THR A 208 -21.24 -30.37 -49.56
C THR A 208 -19.86 -29.78 -49.31
N GLY A 209 -18.70 -30.40 -49.60
CA GLY A 209 -18.38 -31.33 -50.66
C GLY A 209 -17.32 -30.68 -51.56
N GLY A 210 -16.03 -30.84 -51.24
CA GLY A 210 -14.86 -30.82 -52.14
C GLY A 210 -14.50 -29.55 -52.94
N THR A 211 -13.24 -29.13 -52.88
CA THR A 211 -12.27 -29.40 -53.96
C THR A 211 -10.85 -28.93 -53.58
N VAL A 212 -9.90 -29.82 -53.89
CA VAL A 212 -8.45 -29.64 -53.84
C VAL A 212 -8.03 -28.78 -55.02
N GLN A 213 -7.23 -27.74 -54.80
CA GLN A 213 -6.58 -27.00 -55.89
C GLN A 213 -5.07 -27.24 -55.85
N ALA A 214 -4.58 -27.89 -56.91
CA ALA A 214 -3.19 -28.20 -57.18
C ALA A 214 -2.64 -27.30 -58.31
N GLY A 215 -1.31 -27.07 -58.31
CA GLY A 215 -0.54 -26.42 -59.38
C GLY A 215 -0.23 -24.95 -59.07
N THR A 216 0.99 -24.45 -59.21
CA THR A 216 1.82 -24.54 -60.43
C THR A 216 3.31 -24.35 -60.12
N VAL A 217 4.13 -25.19 -60.75
CA VAL A 217 5.60 -25.14 -60.83
C VAL A 217 6.01 -24.09 -61.86
N HIS A 218 6.97 -23.22 -61.53
CA HIS A 218 7.70 -22.43 -62.52
C HIS A 218 9.16 -22.90 -62.59
N VAL A 219 9.58 -23.00 -63.85
CA VAL A 219 10.81 -23.53 -64.46
C VAL A 219 12.07 -22.82 -63.98
#